data_AF-A0AA41XBZ0-F1
#
_entry.id   AF-A0AA41XBZ0-F1
#
_cell.length_a   1.000
_cell.length_b   1.000
_cell.length_c   1.000
_cell.angle_alpha   90.00
_cell.angle_beta   90.00
_cell.angle_gamma   90.00
#
_symmetry.space_group_name_H-M   'P 1'
#
loop_
_entity.id
_entity.type
_entity.pdbx_description
1 polymer ?
#
loop_
_entity_poly.entity_id
_entity_poly.type
_entity_poly.pdbx_seq_one_letter_code
_entity_poly.pdbx_strand_id
1 'polypeptide(L)'
;MRKKVMMGLGCILLGAGGYLVHAASNGSPPVSVKEGMEVAKSLIQRKSPEIHHSELVFVRNIYDVDDIAIAYQYDMITAGQRNGYIVIGSRTDLPVLLAYAPGSSLEEMPVSQEKKLYYVGPMQFLAAQNKEQLQAAFQAKKNKMLELFRQNRKEQTSEFRSLQRRELQPIQRDAKYKEKWGEIRGEAPGLPE
;
A
#
# COMPACT_ATOMS: atom_id res chain seq x y z
N MET A 1 21.82 64.33 0.19
CA MET A 1 21.66 64.32 1.66
C MET A 1 20.33 63.70 2.03
N ARG A 2 20.33 62.82 3.03
CA ARG A 2 19.18 62.04 3.52
C ARG A 2 18.18 62.94 4.27
N LYS A 3 16.87 62.68 4.13
CA LYS A 3 15.90 62.87 5.21
C LYS A 3 14.76 61.84 5.08
N LYS A 4 14.69 60.96 6.08
CA LYS A 4 13.61 60.00 6.38
C LYS A 4 12.43 60.75 7.00
N VAL A 5 11.19 60.32 6.76
CA VAL A 5 9.92 60.41 7.55
C VAL A 5 8.85 59.79 6.62
N MET A 6 7.85 58.96 6.96
CA MET A 6 7.32 58.39 8.19
C MET A 6 6.67 57.04 7.87
N MET A 7 6.62 56.24 8.92
CA MET A 7 6.00 54.93 9.11
C MET A 7 4.48 55.11 9.26
N GLY A 8 3.67 54.28 8.60
CA GLY A 8 2.20 54.32 8.69
C GLY A 8 1.56 52.96 8.39
N LEU A 9 0.93 52.41 9.44
CA LEU A 9 0.15 51.19 9.60
C LEU A 9 -0.67 50.67 8.40
N GLY A 10 -0.79 49.33 8.34
CA GLY A 10 -1.86 48.65 7.61
C GLY A 10 -1.77 47.12 7.62
N CYS A 11 -1.80 46.48 8.79
CA CYS A 11 -2.01 45.04 8.89
C CYS A 11 -3.45 44.69 8.48
N ILE A 12 -3.61 44.00 7.34
CA ILE A 12 -4.83 43.24 7.04
C ILE A 12 -4.46 41.76 7.15
N LEU A 13 -4.71 41.19 8.34
CA LEU A 13 -4.77 39.75 8.57
C LEU A 13 -6.09 39.23 8.00
N LEU A 14 -6.10 38.84 6.73
CA LEU A 14 -7.14 37.94 6.23
C LEU A 14 -6.74 36.53 6.63
N GLY A 15 -7.28 36.10 7.77
CA GLY A 15 -7.32 34.69 8.15
C GLY A 15 -8.14 33.94 7.11
N ALA A 16 -7.47 33.42 6.09
CA ALA A 16 -7.98 32.29 5.32
C ALA A 16 -7.94 31.08 6.26
N GLY A 17 -8.95 30.99 7.12
CA GLY A 17 -9.34 29.76 7.79
C GLY A 17 -9.77 28.78 6.71
N GLY A 18 -8.80 28.14 6.08
CA GLY A 18 -9.00 26.94 5.30
C GLY A 18 -9.53 25.89 6.26
N TYR A 19 -10.85 25.81 6.38
CA TYR A 19 -11.49 24.56 6.74
C TYR A 19 -11.08 23.58 5.66
N LEU A 20 -10.00 22.84 5.91
CA LEU A 20 -9.75 21.57 5.29
C LEU A 20 -11.01 20.76 5.57
N VAL A 21 -11.89 20.73 4.57
CA VAL A 21 -12.90 19.69 4.44
C VAL A 21 -12.08 18.41 4.32
N HIS A 22 -11.76 17.81 5.46
CA HIS A 22 -11.44 16.40 5.54
C HIS A 22 -12.71 15.73 5.01
N ALA A 23 -12.71 15.43 3.71
CA ALA A 23 -13.64 14.48 3.16
C ALA A 23 -13.50 13.24 4.06
N ALA A 24 -14.50 13.01 4.90
CA ALA A 24 -14.56 11.84 5.75
C ALA A 24 -14.54 10.65 4.78
N SER A 25 -13.36 10.07 4.57
CA SER A 25 -13.25 8.84 3.81
C SER A 25 -14.03 7.83 4.65
N ASN A 26 -15.15 7.32 4.14
CA ASN A 26 -16.06 6.38 4.80
C ASN A 26 -15.42 5.01 5.07
N GLY A 27 -14.23 4.97 5.65
CA GLY A 27 -13.50 3.74 5.95
C GLY A 27 -12.83 3.81 7.31
N SER A 28 -12.43 2.64 7.81
CA SER A 28 -11.80 2.52 9.13
C SER A 28 -10.56 3.40 9.25
N PRO A 29 -10.27 3.96 10.44
CA PRO A 29 -8.99 4.63 10.66
C PRO A 29 -7.83 3.66 10.36
N PRO A 30 -6.69 4.17 9.88
CA PRO A 30 -5.52 3.33 9.71
C PRO A 30 -5.03 2.79 11.05
N VAL A 31 -4.64 1.52 11.06
CA VAL A 31 -3.93 0.89 12.19
C VAL A 31 -2.52 1.44 12.26
N SER A 32 -1.89 1.41 13.43
CA SER A 32 -0.50 1.88 13.54
C SER A 32 0.51 0.90 12.92
N VAL A 33 1.69 1.37 12.53
CA VAL A 33 2.80 0.49 12.07
C VAL A 33 3.17 -0.56 13.14
N LYS A 34 3.10 -0.19 14.42
CA LYS A 34 3.35 -1.11 15.54
C LYS A 34 2.28 -2.21 15.60
N GLU A 35 1.02 -1.83 15.50
CA GLU A 35 -0.11 -2.77 15.50
C GLU A 35 -0.07 -3.70 14.28
N GLY A 36 0.24 -3.18 13.10
CA GLY A 36 0.47 -3.99 11.89
C GLY A 36 1.60 -5.01 12.07
N MET A 37 2.66 -4.65 12.78
CA MET A 37 3.78 -5.55 13.09
C MET A 37 3.38 -6.67 14.06
N GLU A 38 2.59 -6.37 15.10
CA GLU A 38 2.11 -7.41 16.02
C GLU A 38 1.16 -8.41 15.33
N VAL A 39 0.33 -7.91 14.41
CA VAL A 39 -0.50 -8.75 13.54
C VAL A 39 0.36 -9.59 12.59
N ALA A 40 1.41 -9.02 12.01
CA ALA A 40 2.37 -9.76 11.18
C ALA A 40 3.04 -10.90 11.95
N LYS A 41 3.53 -10.64 13.18
CA LYS A 41 4.11 -11.66 14.06
C LYS A 41 3.11 -12.78 14.35
N SER A 42 1.88 -12.42 14.71
CA SER A 42 0.80 -13.38 14.99
C SER A 42 0.50 -14.26 13.78
N LEU A 43 0.52 -13.71 12.57
CA LEU A 43 0.31 -14.48 11.34
C LEU A 43 1.46 -15.42 11.03
N ILE A 44 2.71 -14.96 11.18
CA ILE A 44 3.90 -15.80 10.98
C ILE A 44 3.89 -16.98 11.95
N GLN A 45 3.59 -16.71 13.23
CA GLN A 45 3.43 -17.72 14.29
C GLN A 45 2.38 -18.80 13.99
N ARG A 46 1.40 -18.50 13.15
CA ARG A 46 0.35 -19.46 12.75
C ARG A 46 0.71 -20.20 11.47
N LYS A 47 1.52 -19.60 10.59
CA LYS A 47 1.72 -20.07 9.21
C LYS A 47 3.03 -20.81 8.97
N SER A 48 4.10 -20.46 9.67
CA SER A 48 5.45 -20.94 9.34
C SER A 48 6.35 -21.10 10.57
N PRO A 49 6.22 -22.22 11.31
CA PRO A 49 7.05 -22.57 12.48
C PRO A 49 8.54 -22.32 12.30
N GLU A 50 9.05 -22.61 11.11
CA GLU A 50 10.44 -22.47 10.73
C GLU A 50 10.99 -21.04 10.78
N ILE A 51 10.14 -20.02 10.70
CA ILE A 51 10.54 -18.60 10.76
C ILE A 51 9.91 -17.84 11.93
N HIS A 52 9.38 -18.54 12.95
CA HIS A 52 8.82 -17.90 14.15
C HIS A 52 9.84 -17.04 14.92
N HIS A 53 11.13 -17.26 14.69
CA HIS A 53 12.23 -16.51 15.30
C HIS A 53 12.69 -15.32 14.44
N SER A 54 12.04 -15.02 13.32
CA SER A 54 12.38 -13.87 12.50
C SER A 54 12.00 -12.56 13.21
N GLU A 55 12.94 -11.61 13.23
CA GLU A 55 12.64 -10.22 13.53
C GLU A 55 11.91 -9.58 12.35
N LEU A 56 10.92 -8.74 12.63
CA LEU A 56 10.23 -7.95 11.62
C LEU A 56 10.73 -6.51 11.64
N VAL A 57 11.25 -6.06 10.50
CA VAL A 57 11.71 -4.68 10.33
C VAL A 57 10.78 -3.97 9.37
N PHE A 58 10.19 -2.85 9.81
CA PHE A 58 9.39 -2.01 8.93
C PHE A 58 10.25 -1.42 7.82
N VAL A 59 9.78 -1.54 6.58
CA VAL A 59 10.50 -1.02 5.41
C VAL A 59 9.82 0.23 4.86
N ARG A 60 8.52 0.13 4.54
CA ARG A 60 7.79 1.18 3.83
C ARG A 60 6.28 1.00 3.91
N ASN A 61 5.59 2.09 3.57
CA ASN A 61 4.16 2.07 3.24
C ASN A 61 3.95 1.56 1.81
N ILE A 62 2.85 0.86 1.61
CA ILE A 62 2.32 0.42 0.31
C ILE A 62 1.05 1.21 0.01
N TYR A 63 0.93 1.67 -1.24
CA TYR A 63 -0.14 2.57 -1.66
C TYR A 63 -1.10 1.88 -2.64
N ASP A 64 -2.33 2.36 -2.73
CA ASP A 64 -3.25 2.02 -3.81
C ASP A 64 -3.18 3.04 -4.95
N VAL A 65 -3.96 2.81 -5.99
CA VAL A 65 -3.98 3.64 -7.21
C VAL A 65 -4.49 5.07 -6.98
N ASP A 66 -5.01 5.37 -5.80
CA ASP A 66 -5.47 6.69 -5.37
C ASP A 66 -4.49 7.38 -4.42
N ASP A 67 -3.24 6.89 -4.36
CA ASP A 67 -2.17 7.44 -3.53
C ASP A 67 -2.44 7.33 -2.02
N ILE A 68 -3.31 6.40 -1.61
CA ILE A 68 -3.66 6.15 -0.21
C ILE A 68 -2.80 5.00 0.32
N ALA A 69 -2.16 5.18 1.48
CA ALA A 69 -1.44 4.10 2.14
C ALA A 69 -2.42 3.01 2.64
N ILE A 70 -2.30 1.81 2.09
CA ILE A 70 -3.21 0.67 2.31
C ILE A 70 -2.55 -0.53 3.00
N ALA A 71 -1.21 -0.53 3.11
CA ALA A 71 -0.48 -1.59 3.77
C ALA A 71 0.92 -1.16 4.23
N TYR A 72 1.53 -2.00 5.05
CA TYR A 72 2.91 -1.91 5.52
C TYR A 72 3.69 -3.13 5.04
N GLN A 73 4.88 -2.89 4.51
CA GLN A 73 5.85 -3.95 4.25
C GLN A 73 6.77 -4.10 5.47
N TYR A 74 6.92 -5.34 5.92
CA TYR A 74 7.96 -5.75 6.86
C TYR A 74 8.87 -6.77 6.20
N ASP A 75 10.17 -6.56 6.35
CA ASP A 75 11.15 -7.59 6.01
C ASP A 75 11.29 -8.53 7.21
N MET A 76 11.43 -9.82 6.90
CA MET A 76 11.70 -10.86 7.87
C MET A 76 13.22 -11.06 7.92
N ILE A 77 13.79 -10.98 9.12
CA ILE A 77 15.23 -11.09 9.36
C ILE A 77 15.51 -12.25 10.31
N THR A 78 16.32 -13.22 9.90
CA THR A 78 16.78 -14.34 10.74
C THR A 78 18.29 -14.40 10.72
N ALA A 79 18.90 -14.48 11.91
CA ALA A 79 20.37 -14.48 12.07
C ALA A 79 21.05 -13.30 11.33
N GLY A 80 20.42 -12.12 11.36
CA GLY A 80 20.92 -10.91 10.69
C GLY A 80 20.78 -10.90 9.17
N GLN A 81 20.17 -11.92 8.57
CA GLN A 81 19.94 -12.00 7.13
C GLN A 81 18.45 -11.87 6.81
N ARG A 82 18.13 -11.12 5.75
CA ARG A 82 16.77 -11.06 5.23
C ARG A 82 16.37 -12.41 4.65
N ASN A 83 15.27 -12.96 5.13
CA ASN A 83 14.76 -14.28 4.75
C ASN A 83 13.32 -14.24 4.24
N GLY A 84 12.81 -13.06 3.87
CA GLY A 84 11.50 -12.91 3.27
C GLY A 84 10.89 -11.53 3.50
N TYR A 85 9.62 -11.40 3.13
CA TYR A 85 8.80 -10.25 3.51
C TYR A 85 7.35 -10.65 3.77
N ILE A 86 6.65 -9.76 4.47
CA ILE A 86 5.22 -9.81 4.70
C ILE A 86 4.60 -8.41 4.50
N VAL A 87 3.45 -8.35 3.83
CA VAL A 87 2.71 -7.11 3.59
C VAL A 87 1.36 -7.18 4.29
N ILE A 88 1.19 -6.37 5.33
CA ILE A 88 -0.01 -6.33 6.17
C ILE A 88 -0.84 -5.09 5.86
N GLY A 89 -2.16 -5.25 5.77
CA GLY A 89 -3.08 -4.13 5.56
C GLY A 89 -2.90 -3.03 6.62
N SER A 90 -3.01 -1.76 6.23
CA SER A 90 -2.93 -0.64 7.17
C SER A 90 -4.30 -0.22 7.70
N ARG A 91 -5.38 -0.92 7.34
CA ARG A 91 -6.75 -0.58 7.72
C ARG A 91 -7.57 -1.85 7.94
N THR A 92 -8.54 -1.79 8.84
CA THR A 92 -9.36 -2.97 9.18
C THR A 92 -10.42 -3.30 8.13
N ASP A 93 -10.73 -2.37 7.22
CA ASP A 93 -11.62 -2.58 6.07
C ASP A 93 -10.88 -3.13 4.83
N LEU A 94 -9.62 -3.55 4.98
CA LEU A 94 -8.79 -4.16 3.95
C LEU A 94 -8.32 -5.56 4.34
N PRO A 95 -7.94 -6.43 3.39
CA PRO A 95 -7.34 -7.72 3.69
C PRO A 95 -6.19 -7.58 4.70
N VAL A 96 -6.16 -8.46 5.70
CA VAL A 96 -5.11 -8.42 6.73
C VAL A 96 -3.74 -8.71 6.13
N LEU A 97 -3.67 -9.70 5.24
CA LEU A 97 -2.46 -10.13 4.56
C LEU A 97 -2.61 -9.91 3.05
N LEU A 98 -1.77 -9.05 2.47
CA LEU A 98 -1.77 -8.75 1.03
C LEU A 98 -0.73 -9.59 0.27
N ALA A 99 0.41 -9.84 0.89
CA ALA A 99 1.48 -10.67 0.34
C ALA A 99 2.34 -11.27 1.45
N TYR A 100 2.86 -12.47 1.19
CA TYR A 100 3.78 -13.18 2.06
C TYR A 100 4.68 -14.02 1.17
N ALA A 101 5.99 -13.84 1.28
CA ALA A 101 6.95 -14.61 0.51
C ALA A 101 8.21 -14.88 1.33
N PRO A 102 8.31 -16.05 1.98
CA PRO A 102 9.55 -16.49 2.61
C PRO A 102 10.62 -16.76 1.54
N GLY A 103 11.89 -16.57 1.89
CA GLY A 103 13.05 -16.74 1.01
C GLY A 103 13.13 -15.75 -0.15
N SER A 104 12.20 -14.80 -0.26
CA SER A 104 12.10 -13.87 -1.39
C SER A 104 12.24 -12.42 -0.93
N SER A 105 12.72 -11.57 -1.80
CA SER A 105 12.73 -10.12 -1.58
C SER A 105 11.63 -9.47 -2.43
N LEU A 106 10.92 -8.49 -1.87
CA LEU A 106 10.08 -7.62 -2.69
C LEU A 106 10.93 -6.62 -3.52
N GLU A 107 12.23 -6.49 -3.20
CA GLU A 107 13.20 -5.56 -3.79
C GLU A 107 13.87 -6.05 -5.08
N GLU A 108 13.30 -7.02 -5.81
CA GLU A 108 13.68 -7.16 -7.23
C GLU A 108 13.41 -5.87 -8.04
N MET A 109 12.70 -4.91 -7.44
CA MET A 109 12.63 -3.52 -7.90
C MET A 109 13.37 -2.61 -6.91
N PRO A 110 14.55 -2.06 -7.24
CA PRO A 110 15.17 -1.00 -6.45
C PRO A 110 14.28 0.24 -6.53
N VAL A 111 13.41 0.39 -5.53
CA VAL A 111 12.56 1.56 -5.39
C VAL A 111 13.40 2.62 -4.68
N SER A 112 13.89 3.60 -5.45
CA SER A 112 14.56 4.78 -4.88
C SER A 112 13.67 5.42 -3.81
N GLN A 113 14.28 6.15 -2.87
CA GLN A 113 13.54 6.83 -1.79
C GLN A 113 12.44 7.77 -2.31
N GLU A 114 12.55 8.24 -3.55
CA GLU A 114 11.59 9.11 -4.21
C GLU A 114 10.36 8.39 -4.79
N LYS A 115 10.37 7.05 -4.86
CA LYS A 115 9.29 6.26 -5.44
C LYS A 115 8.46 5.58 -4.36
N LYS A 116 7.15 5.59 -4.55
CA LYS A 116 6.18 4.81 -3.79
C LYS A 116 6.04 3.43 -4.43
N LEU A 117 5.68 2.43 -3.61
CA LEU A 117 5.32 1.10 -4.08
C LEU A 117 3.80 0.95 -4.03
N TYR A 118 3.19 0.68 -5.18
CA TYR A 118 1.75 0.57 -5.37
C TYR A 118 1.32 -0.87 -5.50
N TYR A 119 0.28 -1.26 -4.78
CA TYR A 119 -0.42 -2.52 -4.98
C TYR A 119 -1.43 -2.37 -6.12
N VAL A 120 -1.28 -3.19 -7.16
CA VAL A 120 -2.12 -3.14 -8.38
C VAL A 120 -2.87 -4.45 -8.63
N GLY A 121 -2.97 -5.27 -7.58
CA GLY A 121 -3.69 -6.55 -7.58
C GLY A 121 -2.91 -7.65 -6.86
N PRO A 122 -3.46 -8.87 -6.81
CA PRO A 122 -2.88 -10.00 -6.09
C PRO A 122 -1.41 -10.22 -6.45
N MET A 123 -0.53 -10.08 -5.46
CA MET A 123 0.93 -10.24 -5.59
C MET A 123 1.57 -9.37 -6.70
N GLN A 124 0.92 -8.26 -7.08
CA GLN A 124 1.42 -7.37 -8.14
C GLN A 124 1.66 -5.99 -7.56
N PHE A 125 2.92 -5.57 -7.63
CA PHE A 125 3.37 -4.26 -7.19
C PHE A 125 4.04 -3.51 -8.34
N LEU A 126 3.93 -2.18 -8.33
CA LEU A 126 4.60 -1.29 -9.27
C LEU A 126 5.19 -0.10 -8.51
N ALA A 127 6.39 0.32 -8.87
CA ALA A 127 7.04 1.49 -8.31
C ALA A 127 6.81 2.72 -9.19
N ALA A 128 6.34 3.83 -8.61
CA ALA A 128 6.14 5.10 -9.30
C ALA A 128 6.22 6.27 -8.31
N GLN A 129 6.43 7.50 -8.79
CA GLN A 129 6.45 8.67 -7.89
C GLN A 129 5.03 9.12 -7.50
N ASN A 130 4.06 8.96 -8.40
CA ASN A 130 2.68 9.42 -8.26
C ASN A 130 1.73 8.57 -9.12
N LYS A 131 0.43 8.80 -8.98
CA LYS A 131 -0.65 8.16 -9.75
C LYS A 131 -0.47 8.26 -11.28
N GLU A 132 -0.01 9.39 -11.81
CA GLU A 132 0.18 9.58 -13.25
C GLU A 132 1.27 8.64 -13.79
N GLN A 133 2.42 8.60 -13.11
CA GLN A 133 3.50 7.68 -13.46
C GLN A 133 3.11 6.22 -13.25
N LEU A 134 2.29 5.93 -12.23
CA LEU A 134 1.75 4.58 -12.01
C LEU A 134 0.91 4.12 -13.21
N GLN A 135 0.00 4.97 -13.69
CA GLN A 135 -0.82 4.67 -14.87
C GLN A 135 0.05 4.41 -16.09
N ALA A 136 1.05 5.26 -16.33
CA ALA A 136 1.99 5.08 -17.45
C ALA A 136 2.76 3.75 -17.34
N ALA A 137 3.31 3.43 -16.16
CA ALA A 137 4.03 2.19 -15.90
C ALA A 137 3.14 0.96 -16.08
N PHE A 138 1.88 1.03 -15.62
CA PHE A 138 0.89 -0.02 -15.81
C PHE A 138 0.58 -0.25 -17.29
N GLN A 139 0.30 0.81 -18.05
CA GLN A 139 -0.01 0.70 -19.48
C GLN A 139 1.19 0.17 -20.27
N ALA A 140 2.42 0.60 -19.95
CA ALA A 140 3.63 0.07 -20.57
C ALA A 140 3.78 -1.44 -20.33
N LYS A 141 3.58 -1.90 -19.08
CA LYS A 141 3.62 -3.34 -18.73
C LYS A 141 2.51 -4.13 -19.43
N LYS A 142 1.28 -3.59 -19.44
CA LYS A 142 0.11 -4.17 -20.14
C LYS A 142 0.40 -4.34 -21.63
N ASN A 143 0.89 -3.31 -22.30
CA ASN A 143 1.20 -3.33 -23.73
C ASN A 143 2.32 -4.33 -24.06
N LYS A 144 3.37 -4.40 -23.24
CA LYS A 144 4.43 -5.40 -23.39
C LYS A 144 3.90 -6.83 -23.30
N MET A 145 3.01 -7.09 -22.34
CA MET A 145 2.38 -8.40 -22.19
C MET A 145 1.44 -8.72 -23.35
N LEU A 146 0.63 -7.77 -23.81
CA LEU A 146 -0.21 -7.96 -24.99
C LEU A 146 0.63 -8.30 -26.22
N GLU A 147 1.76 -7.63 -26.42
CA GLU A 147 2.66 -7.92 -27.53
C GLU A 147 3.24 -9.34 -27.48
N LEU A 148 3.65 -9.81 -26.29
CA LEU A 148 4.07 -11.20 -26.11
C LEU A 148 2.95 -12.19 -26.45
N PHE A 149 1.69 -11.87 -26.16
CA PHE A 149 0.57 -12.71 -26.57
C PHE A 149 0.40 -12.74 -28.09
N ARG A 150 0.57 -11.60 -28.79
CA ARG A 150 0.51 -11.55 -30.26
C ARG A 150 1.61 -12.40 -30.89
N GLN A 151 2.84 -12.26 -30.42
CA GLN A 151 3.99 -13.05 -30.88
C GLN A 151 3.77 -14.55 -30.69
N ASN A 152 3.07 -14.93 -29.63
CA ASN A 152 2.72 -16.33 -29.34
C ASN A 152 1.38 -16.78 -29.94
N ARG A 153 0.74 -15.98 -30.80
CA ARG A 153 -0.56 -16.25 -31.45
C ARG A 153 -1.70 -16.55 -30.46
N LYS A 154 -1.68 -15.90 -29.28
CA LYS A 154 -2.67 -16.07 -28.19
C LYS A 154 -3.75 -14.99 -28.17
N GLU A 155 -3.96 -14.27 -29.26
CA GLU A 155 -4.91 -13.14 -29.31
C GLU A 155 -6.38 -13.55 -29.11
N GLN A 156 -6.72 -14.79 -29.47
CA GLN A 156 -8.08 -15.32 -29.34
C GLN A 156 -8.43 -15.77 -27.91
N THR A 157 -7.44 -15.84 -27.00
CA THR A 157 -7.68 -16.39 -25.67
C THR A 157 -8.47 -15.42 -24.78
N SER A 158 -9.05 -15.97 -23.71
CA SER A 158 -9.80 -15.18 -22.74
C SER A 158 -8.89 -14.23 -21.96
N GLU A 159 -7.66 -14.66 -21.71
CA GLU A 159 -6.62 -13.94 -20.98
C GLU A 159 -6.14 -12.71 -21.75
N PHE A 160 -5.97 -12.81 -23.08
CA PHE A 160 -5.65 -11.65 -23.91
C PHE A 160 -6.73 -10.58 -23.82
N ARG A 161 -7.99 -10.99 -24.02
CA ARG A 161 -9.17 -10.10 -23.95
C ARG A 161 -9.34 -9.49 -22.55
N SER A 162 -9.08 -10.27 -21.50
CA SER A 162 -9.10 -9.81 -20.11
C SER A 162 -8.01 -8.76 -19.86
N LEU A 163 -6.77 -9.05 -20.26
CA LEU A 163 -5.65 -8.12 -20.14
C LEU A 163 -5.90 -6.82 -20.91
N GLN A 164 -6.46 -6.90 -22.13
CA GLN A 164 -6.77 -5.74 -22.96
C GLN A 164 -7.74 -4.77 -22.28
N ARG A 165 -8.75 -5.30 -21.56
CA ARG A 165 -9.73 -4.49 -20.83
C ARG A 165 -9.31 -4.14 -19.41
N ARG A 166 -8.21 -4.71 -18.91
CA ARG A 166 -7.78 -4.50 -17.54
C ARG A 166 -7.33 -3.05 -17.35
N GLU A 167 -7.91 -2.40 -16.36
CA GLU A 167 -7.50 -1.08 -15.88
C GLU A 167 -7.01 -1.15 -14.44
N LEU A 168 -6.29 -0.12 -14.01
CA LEU A 168 -6.00 0.06 -12.59
C LEU A 168 -7.31 0.29 -11.84
N GLN A 169 -7.45 -0.37 -10.70
CA GLN A 169 -8.60 -0.26 -9.83
C GLN A 169 -8.11 -0.10 -8.39
N PRO A 170 -8.75 0.75 -7.59
CA PRO A 170 -8.50 0.82 -6.15
C PRO A 170 -8.76 -0.53 -5.50
N ILE A 171 -8.07 -0.78 -4.39
CA ILE A 171 -8.34 -1.98 -3.60
C ILE A 171 -9.77 -1.91 -3.05
N GLN A 172 -10.51 -3.00 -3.17
CA GLN A 172 -11.88 -3.07 -2.64
C GLN A 172 -11.84 -3.15 -1.11
N ARG A 173 -12.59 -2.25 -0.47
CA ARG A 173 -12.82 -2.24 0.96
C ARG A 173 -14.05 -3.06 1.30
N ASP A 174 -13.99 -3.82 2.38
CA ASP A 174 -15.09 -4.71 2.77
C ASP A 174 -15.14 -4.87 4.29
N ALA A 175 -16.33 -4.76 4.86
CA ALA A 175 -16.57 -4.91 6.30
C ALA A 175 -16.16 -6.31 6.81
N LYS A 176 -16.24 -7.34 5.96
CA LYS A 176 -15.81 -8.72 6.32
C LYS A 176 -14.35 -8.80 6.74
N TYR A 177 -13.52 -7.83 6.35
CA TYR A 177 -12.13 -7.83 6.78
C TYR A 177 -11.98 -7.40 8.23
N LYS A 178 -12.89 -6.57 8.76
CA LYS A 178 -12.84 -6.12 10.16
C LYS A 178 -12.93 -7.30 11.11
N GLU A 179 -13.81 -8.25 10.81
CA GLU A 179 -13.96 -9.51 11.56
C GLU A 179 -12.65 -10.30 11.57
N LYS A 180 -12.02 -10.50 10.40
CA LYS A 180 -10.72 -11.19 10.29
C LYS A 180 -9.59 -10.49 11.03
N TRP A 181 -9.61 -9.16 11.06
CA TRP A 181 -8.67 -8.38 11.86
C TRP A 181 -8.84 -8.69 13.35
N GLY A 182 -10.08 -8.71 13.86
CA GLY A 182 -10.38 -9.09 15.24
C GLY A 182 -9.92 -10.51 15.58
N GLU A 183 -10.22 -11.49 14.73
CA GLU A 183 -9.80 -12.89 14.91
C GLU A 183 -8.27 -13.05 15.03
N ILE A 184 -7.51 -12.30 14.24
CA ILE A 184 -6.04 -12.39 14.28
C ILE A 184 -5.49 -11.72 15.54
N ARG A 185 -6.13 -10.64 16.00
CA ARG A 185 -5.78 -9.96 17.26
C ARG A 185 -6.20 -10.73 18.51
N GLY A 186 -7.02 -11.77 18.36
CA GLY A 186 -7.60 -12.49 19.49
C GLY A 186 -8.71 -11.70 20.18
N GLU A 187 -9.33 -10.75 19.48
CA GLU A 187 -10.53 -10.07 19.93
C GLU A 187 -11.71 -11.07 19.83
N ALA A 188 -12.56 -11.12 20.86
CA ALA A 188 -13.78 -11.91 20.78
C ALA A 188 -14.65 -11.39 19.62
N PRO A 189 -15.35 -12.25 18.87
CA PRO A 189 -16.24 -11.79 17.81
C PRO A 189 -17.23 -10.80 18.40
N GLY A 190 -17.18 -9.55 17.93
CA GLY A 190 -18.10 -8.51 18.36
C GLY A 190 -19.53 -8.95 18.08
N LEU A 191 -20.39 -8.91 19.10
CA LEU A 191 -21.83 -9.06 18.89
C LEU A 191 -22.26 -7.99 17.88
N PRO A 192 -23.07 -8.33 16.87
CA PRO A 192 -23.52 -7.36 15.87
C PRO A 192 -24.25 -6.21 16.59
N GLU A 193 -23.85 -4.97 16.26
CA GLU A 193 -24.56 -3.75 16.64
C GLU A 193 -25.95 -3.66 15.99
#